data_AF-A0A4P9ZDW8-F1
#
_entry.id   AF-A0A4P9ZDW8-F1
#
_cell.length_a   1.000
_cell.length_b   1.000
_cell.length_c   1.000
_cell.angle_alpha   90.00
_cell.angle_beta   90.00
_cell.angle_gamma   90.00
#
_symmetry.space_group_name_H-M   'P 1'
#
loop_
_entity.id
_entity.type
_entity.pdbx_description
1 polymer ?
#
loop_
_entity_poly.entity_id
_entity_poly.type
_entity_poly.pdbx_seq_one_letter_code
_entity_poly.pdbx_strand_id
1 'polypeptide(L)'
;MDKPTHYVVLGASVDALRTAYAVLSDPDKRAIYDAQLAVNAQHAGLSVSGAGLDEYTLAEFRCHDDAGGPVWSRDCPRCSGAQTMILREEDLEEGTPDGCGGYRIVVSCQTCSLWITVCYEEE
;
A
#
# COMPACT_ATOMS: atom_id res chain seq x y z
N MET A 1 2.94 11.29 -49.37
CA MET A 1 1.93 10.50 -48.64
C MET A 1 2.32 10.58 -47.17
N ASP A 2 2.07 11.76 -46.62
CA ASP A 2 2.56 12.16 -45.30
C ASP A 2 1.47 11.81 -44.30
N LYS A 3 1.72 10.77 -43.50
CA LYS A 3 0.83 10.43 -42.38
C LYS A 3 0.99 11.52 -41.31
N PRO A 4 -0.10 12.14 -40.83
CA PRO A 4 0.00 13.08 -39.73
C PRO A 4 0.35 12.30 -38.46
N THR A 5 1.58 12.48 -37.98
CA THR A 5 2.00 12.00 -36.67
C THR A 5 1.29 12.86 -35.63
N HIS A 6 0.19 12.34 -35.06
CA HIS A 6 -0.45 12.93 -33.88
C HIS A 6 0.51 12.77 -32.69
N TYR A 7 1.43 13.71 -32.52
CA TYR A 7 2.10 13.90 -31.24
C TYR A 7 1.06 14.46 -30.27
N VAL A 8 0.55 13.62 -29.38
CA VAL A 8 -0.16 14.09 -28.19
C VAL A 8 0.89 14.76 -27.31
N VAL A 9 0.96 16.08 -27.37
CA VAL A 9 1.68 16.87 -26.38
C VAL A 9 0.89 16.75 -25.08
N LEU A 10 1.21 15.75 -24.26
CA LEU A 10 0.82 15.71 -22.84
C LEU A 10 1.70 16.70 -22.05
N GLY A 11 1.71 17.96 -22.50
CA GLY A 11 2.38 19.05 -21.79
C GLY A 11 1.38 19.66 -20.82
N ALA A 12 1.63 19.54 -19.52
CA ALA A 12 0.90 20.34 -18.54
C ALA A 12 0.92 21.81 -18.97
N SER A 13 -0.22 22.50 -18.89
CA SER A 13 -0.28 23.91 -19.28
C SER A 13 0.69 24.73 -18.44
N VAL A 14 1.19 25.85 -18.99
CA VAL A 14 2.07 26.77 -18.25
C VAL A 14 1.41 27.21 -16.94
N ASP A 15 0.10 27.39 -16.92
CA ASP A 15 -0.66 27.72 -15.72
C ASP A 15 -0.66 26.59 -14.69
N ALA A 16 -0.83 25.33 -15.13
CA ALA A 16 -0.74 24.17 -14.23
C ALA A 16 0.65 24.06 -13.59
N LEU A 17 1.70 24.30 -14.37
CA LEU A 17 3.08 24.32 -13.87
C LEU A 17 3.31 25.46 -12.87
N ARG A 18 2.77 26.66 -13.14
CA ARG A 18 2.86 27.80 -12.23
C ARG A 18 2.16 27.52 -10.91
N THR A 19 0.96 26.94 -10.96
CA THR A 19 0.20 26.54 -9.76
C THR A 19 0.94 25.47 -8.96
N ALA A 20 1.43 24.43 -9.62
CA ALA A 20 2.21 23.38 -8.97
C ALA A 20 3.45 23.95 -8.28
N TYR A 21 4.21 24.82 -8.96
CA TYR A 21 5.37 25.47 -8.37
C TYR A 21 4.98 26.30 -7.14
N ALA A 22 3.95 27.15 -7.23
CA ALA A 22 3.53 28.01 -6.12
C ALA A 22 3.06 27.25 -4.87
N VAL A 23 2.53 26.04 -5.04
CA VAL A 23 2.12 25.15 -3.94
C VAL A 23 3.32 24.37 -3.39
N LEU A 24 4.11 23.75 -4.27
CA LEU A 24 5.18 22.83 -3.87
C LEU A 24 6.45 23.52 -3.38
N SER A 25 6.68 24.78 -3.77
CA SER A 25 7.83 25.57 -3.30
C SER A 25 7.65 26.15 -1.90
N ASP A 26 6.41 26.24 -1.43
CA ASP A 26 6.04 26.78 -0.12
C ASP A 26 5.82 25.60 0.86
N PRO A 27 6.61 25.50 1.96
CA PRO A 27 6.58 24.33 2.82
C PRO A 27 5.23 24.10 3.51
N ASP A 28 4.52 25.17 3.89
CA ASP A 28 3.23 25.07 4.57
C ASP A 28 2.15 24.63 3.58
N LYS A 29 2.13 25.22 2.37
CA LYS A 29 1.19 24.81 1.32
C LYS A 29 1.45 23.40 0.83
N ARG A 30 2.72 23.00 0.75
CA ARG A 30 3.12 21.65 0.41
C ARG A 30 2.62 20.65 1.44
N ALA A 31 2.79 20.93 2.74
CA ALA A 31 2.31 20.02 3.79
C ALA A 31 0.79 19.79 3.69
N ILE A 32 0.01 20.83 3.40
CA ILE A 32 -1.43 20.72 3.18
C ILE A 32 -1.73 19.86 1.94
N TYR A 33 -1.02 20.09 0.84
CA TYR A 33 -1.18 19.31 -0.39
C TYR A 33 -0.83 17.83 -0.18
N ASP A 34 0.29 17.54 0.49
CA ASP A 34 0.75 16.18 0.76
C ASP A 34 -0.26 15.43 1.66
N ALA A 35 -0.85 16.11 2.64
CA ALA A 35 -1.93 15.54 3.46
C ALA A 35 -3.19 15.22 2.64
N GLN A 36 -3.59 16.11 1.74
CA GLN A 36 -4.73 15.87 0.84
C GLN A 36 -4.44 14.72 -0.14
N LEU A 37 -3.21 14.64 -0.65
CA LEU A 37 -2.77 13.59 -1.56
C LEU A 37 -2.82 12.22 -0.88
N ALA A 38 -2.37 12.13 0.39
CA ALA A 38 -2.44 10.90 1.17
C ALA A 38 -3.89 10.40 1.35
N VAL A 39 -4.82 11.29 1.71
CA VAL A 39 -6.26 10.96 1.84
C VAL A 39 -6.85 10.52 0.50
N ASN A 40 -6.55 11.24 -0.58
CA ASN A 40 -7.06 10.91 -1.91
C ASN A 40 -6.55 9.56 -2.41
N ALA A 41 -5.28 9.25 -2.14
CA ALA A 41 -4.70 7.97 -2.49
C ALA A 41 -5.31 6.83 -1.67
N GLN A 42 -5.57 7.01 -0.38
CA GLN A 42 -6.34 6.05 0.43
C GLN A 42 -7.72 5.78 -0.17
N HIS A 43 -8.46 6.83 -0.55
CA HIS A 43 -9.76 6.67 -1.23
C HIS A 43 -9.66 5.97 -2.59
N ALA A 44 -8.52 6.08 -3.27
CA ALA A 44 -8.23 5.39 -4.52
C ALA A 44 -7.65 3.97 -4.32
N GLY A 45 -7.49 3.51 -3.08
CA GLY A 45 -6.89 2.21 -2.75
C GLY A 45 -5.37 2.13 -3.00
N LEU A 46 -4.68 3.27 -3.04
CA LEU A 46 -3.23 3.37 -3.26
C LEU A 46 -2.52 3.74 -1.95
N SER A 47 -1.55 2.93 -1.51
CA SER A 47 -0.75 3.21 -0.31
C SER A 47 0.35 4.25 -0.62
N VAL A 48 0.32 5.39 0.08
CA VAL A 48 1.33 6.48 -0.04
C VAL A 48 2.49 6.30 0.94
N SER A 49 2.55 5.17 1.65
CA SER A 49 3.64 4.84 2.59
C SER A 49 5.00 4.64 1.91
N GLY A 50 5.06 4.68 0.57
CA GLY A 50 6.30 4.62 -0.20
C GLY A 50 6.92 3.23 -0.31
N ALA A 51 6.37 2.23 0.38
CA ALA A 51 6.83 0.84 0.31
C ALA A 51 6.44 0.15 -1.02
N GLY A 52 5.42 0.67 -1.73
CA GLY A 52 4.94 0.10 -2.99
C GLY A 52 4.27 -1.27 -2.83
N LEU A 53 3.92 -1.65 -1.59
CA LEU A 53 3.16 -2.86 -1.27
C LEU A 53 1.77 -2.46 -0.79
N ASP A 54 0.77 -3.26 -1.16
CA ASP A 54 -0.57 -3.13 -0.61
C ASP A 54 -0.52 -3.43 0.89
N GLU A 55 -1.25 -2.64 1.68
CA GLU A 55 -1.26 -2.72 3.13
C GLU A 55 -2.62 -3.23 3.61
N TYR A 56 -2.60 -4.17 4.54
CA TYR A 56 -3.78 -4.79 5.13
C TYR A 56 -3.60 -4.92 6.63
N THR A 57 -4.69 -5.05 7.36
CA THR A 57 -4.67 -5.33 8.80
C THR A 57 -4.77 -6.83 9.06
N LEU A 58 -4.22 -7.31 10.18
CA LEU A 58 -4.36 -8.72 10.58
C LEU A 58 -5.83 -9.12 10.80
N ALA A 59 -6.69 -8.17 11.15
CA ALA A 59 -8.14 -8.37 11.28
C ALA A 59 -8.82 -8.75 9.95
N GLU A 60 -8.19 -8.48 8.80
CA GLU A 60 -8.68 -8.89 7.48
C GLU A 60 -8.31 -10.33 7.10
N PHE A 61 -7.52 -11.00 7.95
CA PHE A 61 -7.17 -12.40 7.79
C PHE A 61 -8.17 -13.29 8.55
N ARG A 62 -8.48 -14.45 7.97
CA ARG A 62 -9.25 -15.49 8.65
C ARG A 62 -8.33 -16.22 9.61
N CYS A 63 -8.61 -16.09 10.91
CA CYS A 63 -7.96 -16.89 11.95
C CYS A 63 -8.64 -18.26 12.07
N HIS A 64 -7.83 -19.32 12.14
CA HIS A 64 -8.25 -20.70 12.37
C HIS A 64 -7.16 -21.46 13.13
N ASP A 65 -7.55 -22.45 13.91
CA ASP A 65 -6.62 -23.30 14.66
C ASP A 65 -6.04 -24.41 13.77
N ASP A 66 -4.73 -24.61 13.86
CA ASP A 66 -4.00 -25.75 13.30
C ASP A 66 -3.28 -26.51 14.43
N ALA A 67 -2.67 -27.66 14.15
CA ALA A 67 -1.95 -28.48 15.12
C ALA A 67 -0.82 -27.71 15.86
N GLY A 68 -0.32 -26.62 15.28
CA GLY A 68 0.72 -25.76 15.83
C GLY A 68 0.23 -24.46 16.49
N GLY A 69 -1.09 -24.25 16.62
CA GLY A 69 -1.65 -22.99 17.14
C GLY A 69 -2.43 -22.19 16.08
N PRO A 70 -2.73 -20.91 16.36
CA PRO A 70 -3.52 -20.06 15.48
C PRO A 70 -2.78 -19.74 14.18
N VAL A 71 -3.53 -19.74 13.08
CA VAL A 71 -3.06 -19.41 11.74
C VAL A 71 -3.96 -18.35 11.12
N TRP A 72 -3.36 -17.27 10.65
CA TRP A 72 -4.02 -16.20 9.92
C TRP A 72 -3.83 -16.44 8.43
N SER A 73 -4.93 -16.58 7.70
CA SER A 73 -4.89 -16.80 6.25
C SER A 73 -5.79 -15.85 5.49
N ARG A 74 -5.34 -15.43 4.31
CA ARG A 74 -6.11 -14.59 3.40
C ARG A 74 -5.95 -15.04 1.95
N ASP A 75 -7.01 -14.84 1.17
CA ASP A 75 -7.00 -15.07 -0.27
C ASP A 75 -6.13 -14.00 -0.96
N CYS A 76 -5.29 -14.39 -1.93
CA CYS A 76 -4.38 -13.44 -2.57
C CYS A 76 -5.15 -12.40 -3.40
N PRO A 77 -4.94 -11.09 -3.19
CA PRO A 77 -5.67 -10.05 -3.93
C PRO A 77 -5.30 -9.98 -5.42
N ARG A 78 -4.18 -10.60 -5.84
CA ARG A 78 -3.74 -10.62 -7.24
C ARG A 78 -4.18 -11.85 -8.02
N CYS A 79 -3.93 -13.05 -7.49
CA CYS A 79 -4.25 -14.30 -8.20
C CYS A 79 -5.53 -14.99 -7.72
N SER A 80 -6.19 -14.44 -6.68
CA SER A 80 -7.38 -15.02 -6.07
C SER A 80 -7.18 -16.43 -5.50
N GLY A 81 -5.93 -16.84 -5.26
CA GLY A 81 -5.60 -18.12 -4.63
C GLY A 81 -6.08 -18.13 -3.19
N ALA A 82 -6.91 -19.13 -2.84
CA ALA A 82 -7.53 -19.22 -1.53
C ALA A 82 -6.52 -19.53 -0.41
N GLN A 83 -6.56 -18.76 0.68
CA GLN A 83 -5.69 -18.95 1.85
C GLN A 83 -4.19 -19.04 1.52
N THR A 84 -3.72 -18.24 0.56
CA THR A 84 -2.34 -18.30 0.05
C THR A 84 -1.40 -17.26 0.67
N MET A 85 -1.93 -16.32 1.45
CA MET A 85 -1.18 -15.42 2.33
C MET A 85 -1.34 -15.95 3.74
N ILE A 86 -0.27 -16.45 4.36
CA ILE A 86 -0.33 -17.17 5.64
C ILE A 86 0.65 -16.54 6.63
N LEU A 87 0.18 -16.29 7.85
CA LEU A 87 0.96 -15.88 9.02
C LEU A 87 0.68 -16.82 10.19
N ARG A 88 1.70 -17.11 10.98
CA ARG A 88 1.66 -17.85 12.25
C ARG A 88 2.02 -16.91 13.40
N GLU A 89 1.75 -17.35 14.62
CA GLU A 89 2.11 -16.59 15.84
C GLU A 89 3.61 -16.22 15.84
N GLU A 90 4.48 -17.19 15.52
CA GLU A 90 5.94 -16.99 15.43
C GLU A 90 6.34 -15.90 14.43
N ASP A 91 5.58 -15.74 13.33
CA ASP A 91 5.82 -14.66 12.37
C ASP A 91 5.44 -13.30 12.99
N LEU A 92 4.33 -13.25 13.73
CA LEU A 92 3.84 -12.01 14.36
C LEU A 92 4.76 -11.53 15.49
N GLU A 93 5.37 -12.45 16.24
CA GLU A 93 6.37 -12.14 17.27
C GLU A 93 7.65 -11.53 16.67
N GLU A 94 7.98 -11.82 15.40
CA GLU A 94 9.12 -11.26 14.67
C GLU A 94 8.79 -9.95 13.91
N GLY A 95 7.63 -9.35 14.20
CA GLY A 95 7.16 -8.10 13.63
C GLY A 95 8.13 -6.93 13.74
N THR A 96 8.10 -6.04 12.74
CA THR A 96 8.85 -4.78 12.81
C THR A 96 7.99 -3.69 13.45
N PRO A 97 8.45 -2.99 14.51
CA PRO A 97 7.73 -1.86 15.09
C PRO A 97 7.45 -0.77 14.05
N ASP A 98 6.23 -0.23 14.06
CA ASP A 98 5.79 0.78 13.08
C ASP A 98 6.10 2.23 13.49
N GLY A 99 6.47 2.45 14.76
CA GLY A 99 6.75 3.75 15.37
C GLY A 99 5.52 4.49 15.93
N CYS A 100 4.32 3.91 15.80
CA CYS A 100 3.04 4.45 16.27
C CYS A 100 2.38 3.60 17.37
N GLY A 101 3.04 2.51 17.79
CA GLY A 101 2.55 1.62 18.85
C GLY A 101 2.08 0.25 18.35
N GLY A 102 2.20 -0.01 17.05
CA GLY A 102 1.92 -1.31 16.45
C GLY A 102 3.14 -1.91 15.76
N TYR A 103 2.88 -2.93 14.97
CA TYR A 103 3.85 -3.73 14.24
C TYR A 103 3.42 -3.88 12.78
N ARG A 104 4.40 -4.17 11.93
CA ARG A 104 4.20 -4.54 10.54
C ARG A 104 5.04 -5.76 10.18
N ILE A 105 4.48 -6.62 9.34
CA ILE A 105 5.19 -7.74 8.72
C ILE A 105 4.89 -7.80 7.23
N VAL A 106 5.84 -8.30 6.44
CA VAL A 106 5.63 -8.52 5.01
C VAL A 106 5.39 -10.00 4.76
N VAL A 107 4.26 -10.33 4.14
CA VAL A 107 3.90 -11.71 3.79
C VAL A 107 3.85 -11.88 2.28
N SER A 108 4.27 -13.05 1.80
CA SER A 108 4.28 -13.40 0.38
C SER A 108 3.19 -14.41 0.02
N CYS A 109 2.64 -14.28 -1.18
CA CYS A 109 1.70 -15.24 -1.73
C CYS A 109 2.43 -16.51 -2.15
N GLN A 110 1.97 -17.66 -1.67
CA GLN A 110 2.51 -18.98 -2.02
C GLN A 110 2.30 -19.39 -3.50
N THR A 111 1.61 -18.58 -4.30
CA THR A 111 1.25 -18.93 -5.70
C THR A 111 1.75 -17.94 -6.76
N CYS A 112 1.74 -16.63 -6.50
CA CYS A 112 1.96 -15.62 -7.56
C CYS A 112 3.05 -14.57 -7.27
N SER A 113 3.88 -14.78 -6.24
CA SER A 113 4.95 -13.87 -5.83
C SER A 113 4.52 -12.44 -5.46
N LEU A 114 3.25 -12.19 -5.16
CA LEU A 114 2.80 -10.91 -4.60
C LEU A 114 3.26 -10.82 -3.14
N TRP A 115 3.74 -9.66 -2.73
CA TRP A 115 4.09 -9.34 -1.35
C TRP A 115 3.15 -8.24 -0.87
N ILE A 116 2.72 -8.32 0.38
CA ILE A 116 1.85 -7.32 1.02
C ILE A 116 2.38 -7.01 2.43
N THR A 117 2.10 -5.80 2.90
CA THR A 117 2.37 -5.42 4.29
C THR A 117 1.13 -5.72 5.14
N VAL A 118 1.32 -6.32 6.31
CA VAL A 118 0.28 -6.59 7.30
C VAL A 118 0.58 -5.83 8.58
N CYS A 119 -0.34 -4.98 9.01
CA CYS A 119 -0.24 -4.17 10.22
C CYS A 119 -1.10 -4.77 11.35
N TYR A 120 -0.59 -4.73 12.58
CA TYR A 120 -1.23 -5.28 13.78
C TYR A 120 -0.70 -4.64 15.06
N GLU A 121 -1.39 -4.87 16.17
CA GLU A 121 -1.00 -4.41 17.50
C GLU A 121 -0.87 -5.63 18.42
N GLU A 122 0.08 -5.60 19.36
CA GLU A 122 0.11 -6.57 20.48
C GLU A 122 -0.90 -6.09 21.53
N GLU A 123 -1.91 -6.92 21.84
CA GLU A 123 -2.85 -6.66 22.95
C GLU A 123 -2.29 -7.08 24.31
#